data_AF-A0A524E7K3-F1
#
_entry.id   AF-A0A524E7K3-F1
#
_cell.length_a   1.000
_cell.length_b   1.000
_cell.length_c   1.000
_cell.angle_alpha   90.00
_cell.angle_beta   90.00
_cell.angle_gamma   90.00
#
_symmetry.space_group_name_H-M   'P 1'
#
loop_
_entity.id
_entity.type
_entity.pdbx_description
1 polymer ?
#
loop_
_entity_poly.entity_id
_entity_poly.type
_entity_poly.pdbx_seq_one_letter_code
_entity_poly.pdbx_strand_id
1 'polypeptide(L)'
;MSLRDRIPEQLQLSDDAYVAITLDEDIGVFPTSEYVLLEVSHKAGRIDFLKVAATAHDLVKDDGRIVALRGFGFKGTGLTVRIAHEIKKREKRFVYRMTFDTFEATDEKGKPQTSIQIVIIPPEK
;
A
#
# COMPACT_ATOMS: atom_id res chain seq x y z
N MET A 1 7.47 12.99 20.25
CA MET A 1 8.00 12.27 19.07
C MET A 1 7.08 12.56 17.91
N SER A 2 7.63 12.93 16.77
CA SER A 2 6.87 13.28 15.57
C SER A 2 6.34 12.01 14.91
N LEU A 3 5.18 12.03 14.27
CA LEU A 3 4.70 10.96 13.38
C LEU A 3 5.72 10.54 12.30
N ARG A 4 6.69 11.42 11.95
CA ARG A 4 7.83 11.06 11.09
C ARG A 4 8.73 9.97 11.70
N ASP A 5 8.79 9.89 13.03
CA ASP A 5 9.57 8.90 13.77
C ASP A 5 8.83 7.55 13.92
N ARG A 6 7.58 7.45 13.44
CA ARG A 6 6.73 6.25 13.55
C ARG A 6 6.55 5.46 12.27
N ILE A 7 6.97 5.98 11.12
CA ILE A 7 6.90 5.24 9.86
C ILE A 7 8.14 4.34 9.81
N PRO A 8 7.98 3.00 9.81
CA PRO A 8 9.09 2.07 9.72
C PRO A 8 10.01 2.43 8.55
N GLU A 9 11.32 2.35 8.75
CA GLU A 9 12.32 2.71 7.74
C GLU A 9 12.09 1.96 6.41
N GLN A 10 11.58 0.73 6.48
CA GLN A 10 11.26 -0.11 5.31
C GLN A 10 10.08 0.41 4.47
N LEU A 11 9.27 1.33 5.00
CA LEU A 11 8.24 2.06 4.27
C LEU A 11 8.75 3.40 3.74
N GLN A 12 9.88 3.89 4.23
CA GLN A 12 10.56 5.04 3.67
C GLN A 12 11.36 4.55 2.46
N LEU A 13 10.71 4.53 1.29
CA LEU A 13 11.36 4.21 0.03
C LEU A 13 12.44 5.28 -0.24
N SER A 14 13.70 4.93 0.02
CA SER A 14 14.89 5.62 -0.46
C SER A 14 15.33 5.01 -1.80
N ASP A 15 16.09 5.77 -2.60
CA ASP A 15 16.49 5.45 -3.99
C ASP A 15 17.12 4.05 -4.21
N ASP A 16 17.47 3.32 -3.14
CA ASP A 16 18.13 2.00 -3.17
C ASP A 16 17.20 0.81 -2.83
N ALA A 17 15.90 1.02 -2.64
CA ALA A 17 14.96 -0.03 -2.23
C ALA A 17 14.59 -0.98 -3.39
N TYR A 18 15.42 -2.00 -3.61
CA TYR A 18 15.11 -3.15 -4.49
C TYR A 18 13.97 -3.99 -3.90
N VAL A 19 12.76 -3.87 -4.47
CA VAL A 19 11.62 -4.74 -4.15
C VAL A 19 11.03 -5.28 -5.44
N ALA A 20 11.66 -6.33 -5.97
CA ALA A 20 11.08 -7.14 -7.05
C ALA A 20 10.19 -8.21 -6.40
N ILE A 21 8.89 -7.93 -6.28
CA ILE A 21 7.92 -8.94 -5.82
C ILE A 21 7.14 -9.45 -7.03
N THR A 22 7.38 -10.71 -7.37
CA THR A 22 6.49 -11.48 -8.24
C THR A 22 5.33 -11.96 -7.38
N LEU A 23 4.17 -11.30 -7.52
CA LEU A 23 2.93 -11.79 -6.94
C LEU A 23 2.27 -12.78 -7.90
N ASP A 24 2.06 -14.01 -7.42
CA ASP A 24 1.22 -15.00 -8.11
C ASP A 24 -0.27 -14.67 -7.97
N GLU A 25 -0.65 -13.95 -6.90
CA GLU A 25 -2.02 -13.55 -6.61
C GLU A 25 -2.33 -12.10 -7.00
N ASP A 26 -3.62 -11.81 -7.14
CA ASP A 26 -4.15 -10.49 -7.44
C ASP A 26 -3.81 -9.44 -6.36
N ILE A 27 -3.87 -9.86 -5.08
CA ILE A 27 -3.47 -9.07 -3.91
C ILE A 27 -2.69 -9.96 -2.95
N GLY A 28 -1.47 -9.54 -2.61
CA GLY A 28 -0.70 -10.11 -1.49
C GLY A 28 -0.96 -9.35 -0.19
N VAL A 29 -1.10 -10.07 0.92
CA VAL A 29 -1.22 -9.51 2.27
C VAL A 29 -0.05 -9.98 3.13
N PHE A 30 0.79 -9.05 3.56
CA PHE A 30 2.00 -9.35 4.33
C PHE A 30 1.96 -8.58 5.67
N PRO A 31 1.53 -9.23 6.76
CA PRO A 31 1.61 -8.63 8.08
C PRO A 31 3.07 -8.59 8.57
N THR A 32 3.50 -7.45 9.10
CA THR A 32 4.79 -7.31 9.81
C THR A 32 4.53 -7.05 11.29
N SER A 33 5.58 -6.89 12.10
CA SER A 33 5.42 -6.45 13.49
C SER A 33 4.88 -5.02 13.60
N GLU A 34 5.17 -4.17 12.62
CA GLU A 34 4.93 -2.71 12.70
C GLU A 34 3.81 -2.22 11.79
N TYR A 35 3.54 -2.90 10.67
CA TYR A 35 2.54 -2.52 9.68
C TYR A 35 1.90 -3.74 9.03
N VAL A 36 0.91 -3.51 8.18
CA VAL A 36 0.36 -4.51 7.26
C VAL A 36 0.60 -3.99 5.85
N LEU A 37 1.31 -4.76 5.03
CA LEU A 37 1.50 -4.47 3.62
C LEU A 37 0.41 -5.15 2.82
N LEU A 38 -0.30 -4.38 2.01
CA LEU A 38 -1.18 -4.87 0.97
C LEU A 38 -0.54 -4.51 -0.36
N GLU A 39 -0.25 -5.51 -1.17
CA GLU A 39 0.37 -5.31 -2.48
C GLU A 39 -0.53 -5.79 -3.59
N VAL A 40 -0.73 -4.93 -4.59
CA VAL A 40 -1.63 -5.17 -5.72
C VAL A 40 -0.83 -5.45 -6.97
N SER A 41 -1.04 -6.63 -7.55
CA SER A 41 -0.36 -7.07 -8.76
C SER A 41 -0.75 -6.21 -9.98
N HIS A 42 0.19 -6.00 -10.89
CA HIS A 42 -0.09 -5.42 -12.21
C HIS A 42 -1.06 -6.28 -13.04
N LYS A 43 -1.19 -7.57 -12.71
CA LYS A 43 -2.10 -8.51 -13.35
C LYS A 43 -3.47 -8.59 -12.71
N ALA A 44 -3.68 -7.87 -11.60
CA ALA A 44 -4.91 -7.83 -10.83
C ALA A 44 -6.16 -7.89 -11.72
N GLY A 45 -6.93 -8.96 -11.54
CA GLY A 45 -8.19 -9.22 -12.20
C GLY A 45 -9.34 -8.45 -11.56
N ARG A 46 -10.51 -9.08 -11.47
CA ARG A 46 -11.70 -8.48 -10.87
C ARG A 46 -11.70 -8.72 -9.37
N ILE A 47 -11.15 -7.77 -8.62
CA ILE A 47 -11.13 -7.81 -7.16
C ILE A 47 -12.30 -7.01 -6.57
N ASP A 48 -12.88 -7.51 -5.49
CA ASP A 48 -13.80 -6.74 -4.64
C ASP A 48 -13.00 -5.73 -3.79
N PHE A 49 -12.67 -4.60 -4.41
CA PHE A 49 -11.89 -3.56 -3.76
C PHE A 49 -12.63 -2.90 -2.58
N LEU A 50 -13.96 -2.99 -2.52
CA LEU A 50 -14.74 -2.45 -1.40
C LEU A 50 -14.52 -3.26 -0.14
N LYS A 51 -14.48 -4.58 -0.27
CA LYS A 51 -14.13 -5.48 0.83
C LYS A 51 -12.70 -5.24 1.31
N VAL A 52 -11.73 -5.11 0.38
CA VAL A 52 -10.34 -4.82 0.72
C VAL A 52 -10.21 -3.48 1.46
N ALA A 53 -10.90 -2.44 0.96
CA ALA A 53 -10.92 -1.13 1.61
C ALA A 53 -11.53 -1.19 3.03
N ALA A 54 -12.62 -1.96 3.21
CA ALA A 54 -13.21 -2.14 4.53
C ALA A 54 -12.24 -2.83 5.51
N THR A 55 -11.62 -3.93 5.10
CA THR A 55 -10.65 -4.64 5.95
C THR A 55 -9.44 -3.77 6.29
N ALA A 56 -8.87 -3.07 5.31
CA ALA A 56 -7.76 -2.15 5.56
C ALA A 56 -8.15 -0.99 6.48
N HIS A 57 -9.36 -0.47 6.34
CA HIS A 57 -9.89 0.56 7.24
C HIS A 57 -9.96 0.05 8.68
N ASP A 58 -10.51 -1.15 8.90
CA ASP A 58 -10.71 -1.71 10.25
C ASP A 58 -9.36 -2.00 10.94
N LEU A 59 -8.35 -2.47 10.19
CA LEU A 59 -6.98 -2.60 10.69
C LEU A 59 -6.41 -1.26 11.20
N VAL A 60 -6.65 -0.16 10.50
CA VAL A 60 -6.16 1.16 10.92
C VAL A 60 -6.99 1.71 12.08
N LYS A 61 -8.31 1.54 12.03
CA LYS A 61 -9.24 2.14 13.00
C LYS A 61 -9.26 1.41 14.34
N ASP A 62 -9.46 0.11 14.29
CA ASP A 62 -9.79 -0.70 15.45
C ASP A 62 -8.52 -1.30 16.06
N ASP A 63 -7.59 -1.75 15.21
CA ASP A 63 -6.32 -2.35 15.65
C ASP A 63 -5.18 -1.33 15.78
N GLY A 64 -5.40 -0.08 15.35
CA GLY A 64 -4.38 0.97 15.39
C GLY A 64 -3.14 0.67 14.54
N ARG A 65 -3.27 -0.19 13.52
CA ARG A 65 -2.16 -0.63 12.66
C ARG A 65 -1.87 0.39 11.58
N ILE A 66 -0.60 0.51 11.20
CA ILE A 66 -0.21 1.17 9.95
C ILE A 66 -0.52 0.22 8.80
N VAL A 67 -1.13 0.72 7.73
CA VAL A 67 -1.37 -0.04 6.50
C VAL A 67 -0.61 0.60 5.35
N ALA A 68 0.26 -0.15 4.69
CA ALA A 68 0.92 0.27 3.47
C ALA A 68 0.24 -0.40 2.27
N LEU A 69 -0.30 0.42 1.36
CA LEU A 69 -0.85 -0.05 0.09
C LEU A 69 0.19 0.15 -1.00
N ARG A 70 0.65 -0.93 -1.62
CA ARG A 70 1.54 -0.89 -2.79
C ARG A 70 0.80 -1.39 -4.02
N GLY A 71 1.09 -0.79 -5.16
CA GLY A 71 0.63 -1.28 -6.44
C GLY A 71 1.59 -0.89 -7.54
N PHE A 72 1.70 -1.75 -8.56
CA PHE A 72 2.57 -1.53 -9.69
C PHE A 72 1.87 -1.85 -11.00
N GLY A 73 2.39 -1.30 -12.09
CA GLY A 73 1.73 -1.27 -13.39
C GLY A 73 0.44 -0.44 -13.38
N PHE A 74 -0.15 -0.25 -14.57
CA PHE A 74 -1.34 0.61 -14.72
C PHE A 74 -2.53 0.15 -13.86
N LYS A 75 -2.83 -1.15 -13.89
CA LYS A 75 -3.95 -1.73 -13.14
C LYS A 75 -3.72 -1.70 -11.63
N GLY A 76 -2.55 -2.18 -11.16
CA GLY A 76 -2.24 -2.25 -9.74
C GLY A 76 -2.18 -0.87 -9.10
N THR A 77 -1.55 0.10 -9.79
CA THR A 77 -1.56 1.51 -9.37
C THR A 77 -2.97 2.07 -9.28
N GLY A 78 -3.79 1.90 -10.32
CA GLY A 78 -5.16 2.40 -10.34
C GLY A 78 -6.03 1.82 -9.23
N LEU A 79 -5.92 0.51 -8.98
CA LEU A 79 -6.69 -0.15 -7.92
C LEU A 79 -6.23 0.29 -6.52
N THR A 80 -4.93 0.42 -6.31
CA THR A 80 -4.34 0.91 -5.05
C THR A 80 -4.88 2.28 -4.67
N VAL A 81 -4.93 3.21 -5.64
CA VAL A 81 -5.51 4.55 -5.44
C VAL A 81 -7.00 4.46 -5.12
N ARG A 82 -7.76 3.58 -5.79
CA ARG A 82 -9.20 3.40 -5.52
C ARG A 82 -9.47 2.87 -4.12
N ILE A 83 -8.69 1.90 -3.64
CA ILE A 83 -8.77 1.37 -2.28
C ILE A 83 -8.51 2.51 -1.27
N ALA A 84 -7.39 3.23 -1.43
CA ALA A 84 -7.04 4.35 -0.56
C ALA A 84 -8.12 5.44 -0.54
N HIS A 85 -8.68 5.77 -1.71
CA HIS A 85 -9.74 6.77 -1.83
C HIS A 85 -11.02 6.35 -1.09
N GLU A 86 -11.42 5.09 -1.20
CA GLU A 86 -12.60 4.58 -0.50
C GLU A 86 -12.42 4.58 1.02
N ILE A 87 -11.23 4.23 1.53
CA ILE A 87 -10.89 4.37 2.96
C ILE A 87 -11.00 5.84 3.39
N LYS A 88 -10.42 6.76 2.61
CA LYS A 88 -10.42 8.21 2.91
C LYS A 88 -11.81 8.83 2.91
N LYS A 89 -12.73 8.33 2.09
CA LYS A 89 -14.13 8.75 2.13
C LYS A 89 -14.82 8.37 3.44
N ARG A 90 -14.47 7.22 4.01
CA ARG A 90 -15.06 6.69 5.26
C ARG A 90 -14.46 7.34 6.49
N GLU A 91 -13.14 7.55 6.50
CA GLU A 91 -12.43 8.13 7.63
C GLU A 91 -11.39 9.16 7.18
N LYS A 92 -11.69 10.44 7.43
CA LYS A 92 -10.87 11.58 7.02
C LYS A 92 -9.75 11.89 8.01
N ARG A 93 -9.81 11.37 9.24
CA ARG A 93 -8.82 11.65 10.29
C ARG A 93 -7.51 10.90 10.08
N PHE A 94 -7.51 9.82 9.32
CA PHE A 94 -6.29 9.09 8.99
C PHE A 94 -5.28 9.97 8.26
N VAL A 95 -4.00 9.73 8.54
CA VAL A 95 -2.91 10.41 7.85
C VAL A 95 -2.50 9.56 6.66
N TYR A 96 -2.39 10.20 5.50
CA TYR A 96 -1.99 9.55 4.24
C TYR A 96 -0.63 10.08 3.81
N ARG A 97 0.33 9.18 3.60
CA ARG A 97 1.62 9.48 2.98
C ARG A 97 1.70 8.72 1.67
N MET A 98 1.84 9.45 0.58
CA MET A 98 1.93 8.88 -0.75
C MET A 98 3.33 9.12 -1.28
N THR A 99 3.94 8.06 -1.80
CA THR A 99 5.22 8.10 -2.47
C THR A 99 5.01 7.53 -3.87
N PHE A 100 5.43 8.30 -4.87
CA PHE A 100 5.60 7.82 -6.22
C PHE A 100 7.05 7.44 -6.37
N ASP A 101 7.29 6.15 -6.53
CA ASP A 101 8.63 5.67 -6.77
C ASP A 101 8.53 4.43 -7.63
N THR A 102 9.48 4.30 -8.56
CA THR A 102 9.79 3.04 -9.22
C THR A 102 10.76 2.29 -8.32
N PHE A 103 10.26 1.77 -7.19
CA PHE A 103 10.92 0.59 -6.63
C PHE A 103 10.99 -0.46 -7.75
N GLU A 104 11.95 -1.38 -7.68
CA GLU A 104 12.31 -2.38 -8.72
C GLU A 104 11.21 -3.39 -9.10
N ALA A 105 9.98 -2.93 -9.28
CA ALA A 105 8.84 -3.67 -9.79
C ALA A 105 9.05 -3.87 -11.29
N THR A 106 9.33 -5.10 -11.66
CA THR A 106 9.42 -5.54 -13.05
C THR A 106 8.26 -6.45 -13.39
N ASP A 107 7.83 -6.42 -14.65
CA ASP A 107 6.96 -7.48 -15.15
C ASP A 107 7.76 -8.78 -15.37
N GLU A 108 7.07 -9.85 -15.78
CA GLU A 108 7.69 -11.16 -16.05
C GLU A 108 8.78 -11.14 -17.11
N LYS A 109 8.90 -10.06 -17.89
CA LYS A 109 9.91 -9.86 -18.92
C LYS A 109 11.05 -8.95 -18.45
N GLY A 110 11.08 -8.61 -17.16
CA GLY A 110 12.07 -7.70 -16.60
C GLY A 110 11.85 -6.23 -16.98
N LYS A 111 10.68 -5.88 -17.51
CA LYS A 111 10.41 -4.47 -17.88
C LYS A 111 9.97 -3.68 -16.65
N PRO A 112 10.61 -2.53 -16.36
CA PRO A 112 10.21 -1.68 -15.24
C PRO A 112 8.75 -1.24 -15.35
N GLN A 113 8.06 -1.21 -14.21
CA GLN A 113 6.68 -0.77 -14.08
C GLN A 113 6.59 0.46 -13.19
N THR A 114 5.71 1.39 -13.53
CA THR A 114 5.36 2.48 -12.62
C THR A 114 4.68 1.90 -11.39
N SER A 115 5.06 2.39 -10.21
CA SER A 115 4.52 1.92 -8.96
C SER A 115 4.19 3.06 -8.00
N ILE A 116 3.34 2.73 -7.02
CA ILE A 116 2.86 3.66 -6.01
C ILE A 116 2.87 2.97 -4.65
N GLN A 117 3.22 3.72 -3.62
CA GLN A 117 2.96 3.34 -2.23
C GLN A 117 2.11 4.41 -1.55
N ILE A 118 1.04 3.99 -0.88
CA ILE A 118 0.21 4.85 -0.03
C ILE A 118 0.21 4.25 1.37
N VAL A 119 0.85 4.92 2.31
CA VAL A 119 0.85 4.56 3.73
C VAL A 119 -0.29 5.29 4.43
N ILE A 120 -1.16 4.52 5.08
CA ILE A 120 -2.31 4.98 5.85
C ILE A 120 -1.99 4.76 7.33
N ILE A 121 -2.06 5.84 8.10
CA ILE A 121 -1.62 5.88 9.49
C ILE A 121 -2.81 6.31 10.36
N PRO A 122 -3.04 5.67 11.51
CA PRO A 122 -4.05 6.12 12.47
C PRO A 122 -3.82 7.58 12.88
N PRO A 123 -4.86 8.33 13.30
CA PRO A 123 -4.69 9.70 13.72
C PRO A 123 -3.85 9.80 15.00
N GLU A 124 -3.15 10.92 15.20
CA GLU A 124 -2.61 11.26 16.52
C GLU A 124 -3.78 11.43 17.51
N LYS A 125 -3.61 10.92 18.73
CA LYS A 125 -4.58 11.09 19.82
C LYS A 125 -4.56 12.52 20.34
#